data_AF-A0A2G5SIR7-F1
#
_entry.id   AF-A0A2G5SIR7-F1
#
_cell.length_a   1.000
_cell.length_b   1.000
_cell.length_c   1.000
_cell.angle_alpha   90.00
_cell.angle_beta   90.00
_cell.angle_gamma   90.00
#
_symmetry.space_group_name_H-M   'P 1'
#
loop_
_entity.id
_entity.type
_entity.pdbx_description
1 polymer ?
#
loop_
_entity_poly.entity_id
_entity_poly.type
_entity_poly.pdbx_seq_one_letter_code
_entity_poly.pdbx_strand_id
1 'polypeptide(L)'
;MSSNLDEVCRTNQKIRASFVLYHFRPERSIFDSYHDFCKEMKPNFMDYLEFEFWWMRFSSGNFDIEYDRSQDPKYRTITDLPVHLFQKICENLGENYQNEYRFTLRRVCKSFRALADSWIPEFKKVSVFWYDDIEVSFDEKVRYYNYKDVNEALSDVISIIAHPKYEFESFGVDGDSGTRFLKKIVQELESRKLKIQVYHIHLNFRTWKDQILLSPFYQAETVKMVYIEEWTRDISKFMEEICESDQEEQPGSDEIQKIRNLKPKRILFSRMEITLRRVLINDVTKIIKNLLQFSNLKYCLLKSALLFTESGFIDQSKVYIERFGAKIQEDRPDILHYPIPNSNDFFEIEVQTNGIRIERKSA
;
A
#
# COMPACT_ATOMS: atom_id res chain seq x y z
N MET A 1 -5.35 11.28 -47.87
CA MET A 1 -4.63 12.44 -48.42
C MET A 1 -5.27 13.68 -47.84
N SER A 2 -4.68 14.25 -46.79
CA SER A 2 -5.04 15.61 -46.36
C SER A 2 -4.63 16.54 -47.49
N SER A 3 -5.55 17.31 -48.05
CA SER A 3 -5.21 18.25 -49.12
C SER A 3 -4.22 19.29 -48.55
N ASN A 4 -3.29 19.81 -49.37
CA ASN A 4 -2.42 20.92 -48.96
C ASN A 4 -3.23 22.12 -48.42
N LEU A 5 -4.50 22.24 -48.82
CA LEU A 5 -5.46 23.23 -48.31
C LEU A 5 -5.79 23.02 -46.82
N ASP A 6 -5.98 21.76 -46.40
CA ASP A 6 -6.29 21.40 -45.01
C ASP A 6 -5.14 21.74 -44.06
N GLU A 7 -3.89 21.61 -44.53
CA GLU A 7 -2.68 21.89 -43.74
C GLU A 7 -2.40 23.40 -43.64
N VAL A 8 -2.61 24.14 -44.74
CA VAL A 8 -2.51 25.61 -44.76
C VAL A 8 -3.57 26.26 -43.85
N CYS A 9 -4.81 25.74 -43.86
CA CYS A 9 -5.87 26.23 -42.97
C CYS A 9 -5.58 25.98 -41.49
N ARG A 10 -4.85 24.92 -41.14
CA ARG A 10 -4.49 24.58 -39.76
C ARG A 10 -3.31 25.37 -39.21
N THR A 11 -2.42 25.84 -40.08
CA THR A 11 -1.18 26.53 -39.67
C THR A 11 -1.31 28.05 -39.73
N ASN A 12 -2.29 28.58 -40.48
CA ASN A 12 -2.52 30.01 -40.59
C ASN A 12 -3.40 30.54 -39.44
N GLN A 13 -2.80 31.33 -38.56
CA GLN A 13 -3.47 31.99 -37.43
C GLN A 13 -4.72 32.79 -37.84
N LYS A 14 -4.68 33.50 -38.96
CA LYS A 14 -5.80 34.36 -39.41
C LYS A 14 -7.01 33.53 -39.82
N ILE A 15 -6.76 32.46 -40.57
CA ILE A 15 -7.81 31.49 -40.97
C ILE A 15 -8.45 30.91 -39.72
N ARG A 16 -7.63 30.47 -38.78
CA ARG A 16 -8.05 29.93 -37.48
C ARG A 16 -8.89 30.93 -36.67
N ALA A 17 -8.45 32.18 -36.54
CA ALA A 17 -9.21 33.26 -35.90
C ALA A 17 -10.57 33.51 -36.55
N SER A 18 -10.61 33.45 -37.89
CA SER A 18 -11.83 33.69 -38.67
C SER A 18 -12.88 32.61 -38.43
N PHE A 19 -12.45 31.36 -38.28
CA PHE A 19 -13.34 30.27 -37.87
C PHE A 19 -13.88 30.49 -36.46
N VAL A 20 -13.04 30.86 -35.49
CA VAL A 20 -13.53 31.18 -34.13
C VAL A 20 -14.55 32.32 -34.16
N LEU A 21 -14.32 33.35 -34.97
CA LEU A 21 -15.26 34.46 -35.14
C LEU A 21 -16.59 34.01 -35.75
N TYR A 22 -16.55 33.16 -36.79
CA TYR A 22 -17.75 32.61 -37.40
C TYR A 22 -18.61 31.82 -36.40
N HIS A 23 -17.95 31.07 -35.50
CA HIS A 23 -18.59 30.29 -34.44
C HIS A 23 -18.85 31.10 -33.15
N PHE A 24 -18.44 32.36 -33.08
CA PHE A 24 -18.57 33.17 -31.87
C PHE A 24 -20.04 33.45 -31.55
N ARG A 25 -20.50 33.04 -30.36
CA ARG A 25 -21.87 33.26 -29.87
C ARG A 25 -21.79 33.71 -28.40
N PRO A 26 -21.95 35.01 -28.09
CA PRO A 26 -21.69 35.54 -26.75
C PRO A 26 -22.63 34.98 -25.68
N GLU A 27 -23.80 34.47 -26.06
CA GLU A 27 -24.77 33.86 -25.15
C GLU A 27 -24.41 32.42 -24.72
N ARG A 28 -23.38 31.82 -25.32
CA ARG A 28 -22.91 30.47 -24.98
C ARG A 28 -21.69 30.53 -24.08
N SER A 29 -21.55 29.50 -23.25
CA SER A 29 -20.31 29.32 -22.49
C SER A 29 -19.15 29.06 -23.45
N ILE A 30 -17.96 29.54 -23.09
CA ILE A 30 -16.72 29.30 -23.85
C ILE A 30 -16.42 27.81 -23.99
N PHE A 31 -16.70 27.00 -22.96
CA PHE A 31 -16.45 25.56 -22.96
C PHE A 31 -17.37 24.82 -23.92
N ASP A 32 -18.67 25.12 -23.92
CA ASP A 32 -19.61 24.51 -24.85
C ASP A 32 -19.29 24.91 -26.29
N SER A 33 -18.90 26.17 -26.49
CA SER A 33 -18.52 26.68 -27.80
C SER A 33 -17.26 26.02 -28.34
N TYR A 34 -16.24 25.81 -27.49
CA TYR A 34 -15.04 25.07 -27.88
C TYR A 34 -15.35 23.61 -28.18
N HIS A 35 -16.18 22.96 -27.37
CA HIS A 35 -16.56 21.57 -27.60
C HIS A 35 -17.31 21.37 -28.92
N ASP A 36 -18.27 22.26 -29.24
CA ASP A 36 -18.98 22.24 -30.52
C ASP A 36 -18.04 22.58 -31.70
N PHE A 37 -17.16 23.56 -31.53
CA PHE A 37 -16.12 23.88 -32.49
C PHE A 37 -15.22 22.68 -32.80
N CYS A 38 -14.78 21.93 -31.77
CA CYS A 38 -13.97 20.72 -31.96
C CYS A 38 -14.72 19.59 -32.67
N LYS A 39 -16.05 19.47 -32.49
CA LYS A 39 -16.85 18.48 -33.24
C LYS A 39 -16.87 18.80 -34.73
N GLU A 40 -16.95 20.08 -35.09
CA GLU A 40 -17.02 20.53 -36.48
C GLU A 40 -15.64 20.53 -37.16
N MET A 41 -14.63 21.10 -36.49
CA MET A 41 -13.30 21.35 -37.06
C MET A 41 -12.29 20.22 -36.80
N LYS A 42 -12.65 19.23 -35.97
CA LYS A 42 -11.81 18.17 -35.40
C LYS A 42 -10.84 18.68 -34.31
N PRO A 43 -10.50 17.84 -33.30
CA PRO A 43 -9.68 18.25 -32.15
C PRO A 43 -8.27 18.76 -32.48
N ASN A 44 -7.72 18.41 -33.65
CA ASN A 44 -6.36 18.78 -34.04
C ASN A 44 -6.28 20.14 -34.78
N PHE A 45 -7.39 20.84 -34.95
CA PHE A 45 -7.42 22.11 -35.68
C PHE A 45 -6.86 23.29 -34.87
N MET A 46 -7.21 23.35 -33.59
CA MET A 46 -6.87 24.43 -32.66
C MET A 46 -6.97 23.90 -31.23
N ASP A 47 -6.03 24.28 -30.37
CA ASP A 47 -6.10 23.96 -28.94
C ASP A 47 -7.02 24.94 -28.19
N TYR A 48 -7.35 24.58 -26.95
CA TYR A 48 -8.25 25.40 -26.13
C TYR A 48 -7.68 26.79 -25.84
N LEU A 49 -6.36 26.92 -25.65
CA LEU A 49 -5.72 28.19 -25.28
C LEU A 49 -5.74 29.19 -26.43
N GLU A 50 -5.56 28.72 -27.67
CA GLU A 50 -5.74 29.55 -28.85
C GLU A 50 -7.20 29.91 -29.10
N PHE A 51 -8.12 28.96 -28.89
CA PHE A 51 -9.55 29.25 -29.00
C PHE A 51 -9.98 30.30 -27.96
N GLU A 52 -9.58 30.13 -26.70
CA GLU A 52 -9.89 31.04 -25.61
C GLU A 52 -9.35 32.45 -25.86
N PHE A 53 -8.13 32.56 -26.37
CA PHE A 53 -7.56 33.85 -26.73
C PHE A 53 -8.46 34.62 -27.71
N TRP A 54 -8.84 34.00 -28.82
CA TRP A 54 -9.72 34.63 -29.82
C TRP A 54 -11.12 34.89 -29.27
N TRP A 55 -11.67 33.92 -28.55
CA TRP A 55 -12.98 34.04 -27.90
C TRP A 55 -13.05 35.24 -26.96
N MET A 56 -12.04 35.45 -26.12
CA MET A 56 -11.99 36.57 -25.17
C MET A 56 -11.82 37.92 -25.88
N ARG A 57 -11.07 37.97 -26.99
CA ARG A 57 -11.01 39.18 -27.84
C ARG A 57 -12.37 39.52 -28.44
N PHE A 58 -13.05 38.56 -29.04
CA PHE A 58 -14.38 38.79 -29.62
C PHE A 58 -15.42 39.12 -28.55
N SER A 59 -15.33 38.50 -27.37
CA SER A 59 -16.18 38.80 -26.21
C SER A 59 -15.99 40.21 -25.67
N SER A 60 -14.79 40.77 -25.80
CA SER A 60 -14.51 42.17 -25.44
C SER A 60 -14.83 43.18 -26.55
N GLY A 61 -15.42 42.72 -27.67
CA GLY A 61 -15.78 43.56 -28.82
C GLY A 61 -14.63 43.85 -29.78
N ASN A 62 -13.48 43.19 -29.61
CA ASN A 62 -12.32 43.35 -30.48
C ASN A 62 -12.28 42.25 -31.55
N PHE A 63 -12.79 42.58 -32.74
CA PHE A 63 -12.94 41.65 -33.88
C PHE A 63 -11.76 41.67 -34.87
N ASP A 64 -10.62 42.25 -34.49
CA ASP A 64 -9.43 42.28 -35.33
C ASP A 64 -8.77 40.89 -35.44
N ILE A 65 -9.04 40.21 -36.56
CA ILE A 65 -8.45 38.90 -36.90
C ILE A 65 -7.01 39.00 -37.39
N GLU A 66 -6.52 40.20 -37.70
CA GLU A 66 -5.15 40.43 -38.18
C GLU A 66 -4.14 40.55 -37.03
N TYR A 67 -4.62 40.50 -35.78
CA TYR A 67 -3.79 40.64 -34.61
C TYR A 67 -2.67 39.59 -34.54
N ASP A 68 -1.43 40.07 -34.46
CA ASP A 68 -0.24 39.25 -34.32
C ASP A 68 -0.02 38.84 -32.86
N ARG A 69 -0.52 37.65 -32.52
CA ARG A 69 -0.35 37.00 -31.21
C ARG A 69 1.12 36.75 -30.85
N SER A 70 2.06 36.76 -31.80
CA SER A 70 3.48 36.55 -31.48
C SER A 70 4.08 37.69 -30.63
N GLN A 71 3.41 38.85 -30.59
CA GLN A 71 3.79 39.99 -29.75
C GLN A 71 3.33 39.85 -28.29
N ASP A 72 2.41 38.94 -28.00
CA ASP A 72 1.91 38.74 -26.65
C ASP A 72 2.91 37.95 -25.80
N PRO A 73 2.98 38.22 -24.48
CA PRO A 73 3.66 37.32 -23.56
C PRO A 73 3.12 35.90 -23.75
N LYS A 74 4.01 34.90 -23.72
CA LYS A 74 3.59 33.50 -23.73
C LYS A 74 2.58 33.27 -22.61
N TYR A 75 1.48 32.60 -22.96
CA TYR A 75 0.47 32.20 -22.00
C TYR A 75 1.12 31.45 -20.85
N ARG A 76 0.85 31.91 -19.63
CA ARG A 76 1.25 31.20 -18.42
C ARG A 76 0.19 30.15 -18.13
N THR A 77 0.64 28.94 -17.92
CA THR A 77 -0.14 27.81 -17.47
C THR A 77 -0.11 27.73 -15.94
N ILE A 78 -0.98 26.91 -15.37
CA ILE A 78 -0.97 26.63 -13.92
C ILE A 78 0.37 26.08 -13.43
N THR A 79 1.16 25.43 -14.31
CA THR A 79 2.50 24.93 -14.00
C THR A 79 3.59 26.01 -14.01
N ASP A 80 3.32 27.19 -14.56
CA ASP A 80 4.23 28.34 -14.53
C ASP A 80 4.09 29.16 -13.24
N LEU A 81 3.09 28.86 -12.40
CA LEU A 81 2.94 29.47 -11.10
C LEU A 81 4.05 29.00 -10.15
N PRO A 82 4.64 29.92 -9.35
CA PRO A 82 5.48 29.52 -8.23
C PRO A 82 4.78 28.50 -7.33
N VAL A 83 5.52 27.46 -6.91
CA VAL A 83 4.96 26.34 -6.14
C VAL A 83 4.18 26.77 -4.91
N HIS A 84 4.61 27.84 -4.22
CA HIS A 84 3.95 28.36 -3.03
C HIS A 84 2.58 29.00 -3.33
N LEU A 85 2.38 29.58 -4.53
CA LEU A 85 1.06 30.09 -4.94
C LEU A 85 0.12 28.95 -5.32
N PHE A 86 0.65 27.93 -6.01
CA PHE A 86 -0.12 26.73 -6.30
C PHE A 86 -0.56 26.01 -5.01
N GLN A 87 0.34 25.88 -4.03
CA GLN A 87 0.02 25.33 -2.72
C GLN A 87 -1.11 26.13 -2.03
N LYS A 88 -1.04 27.47 -2.03
CA LYS A 88 -2.13 28.32 -1.52
C LYS A 88 -3.46 28.09 -2.24
N ILE A 89 -3.45 27.86 -3.55
CA ILE A 89 -4.68 27.51 -4.28
C ILE A 89 -5.21 26.17 -3.76
N CYS A 90 -4.35 25.15 -3.62
CA CYS A 90 -4.75 23.85 -3.11
C CYS A 90 -5.22 23.87 -1.65
N GLU A 91 -4.69 24.75 -0.79
CA GLU A 91 -5.17 24.95 0.59
C GLU A 91 -6.65 25.35 0.64
N ASN A 92 -7.18 26.00 -0.41
CA ASN A 92 -8.61 26.32 -0.50
C ASN A 92 -9.49 25.08 -0.79
N LEU A 93 -8.90 23.92 -1.08
CA LEU A 93 -9.62 22.66 -1.25
C LEU A 93 -9.91 21.93 0.07
N GLY A 94 -9.49 22.50 1.21
CA GLY A 94 -9.74 21.99 2.57
C GLY A 94 -8.49 21.44 3.26
N GLU A 95 -8.56 21.21 4.57
CA GLU A 95 -7.39 20.88 5.39
C GLU A 95 -6.66 19.59 4.97
N ASN A 96 -7.39 18.60 4.42
CA ASN A 96 -6.83 17.31 4.02
C ASN A 96 -6.61 17.18 2.50
N TYR A 97 -6.48 18.32 1.78
CA TYR A 97 -6.40 18.33 0.32
C TYR A 97 -5.22 17.49 -0.21
N GLN A 98 -4.10 17.45 0.53
CA GLN A 98 -2.89 16.79 0.07
C GLN A 98 -3.13 15.29 -0.11
N ASN A 99 -3.72 14.64 0.88
CA ASN A 99 -4.02 13.22 0.78
C ASN A 99 -5.21 13.01 -0.19
N GLU A 100 -6.21 13.89 -0.20
CA GLU A 100 -7.44 13.72 -0.98
C GLU A 100 -7.17 13.77 -2.49
N TYR A 101 -6.37 14.75 -2.90
CA TYR A 101 -6.08 15.00 -4.30
C TYR A 101 -4.73 14.43 -4.75
N ARG A 102 -3.96 13.76 -3.87
CA ARG A 102 -2.63 13.20 -4.20
C ARG A 102 -2.62 12.46 -5.54
N PHE A 103 -3.44 11.43 -5.65
CA PHE A 103 -3.44 10.55 -6.83
C PHE A 103 -4.08 11.21 -8.05
N THR A 104 -5.08 12.08 -7.84
CA THR A 104 -5.68 12.88 -8.91
C THR A 104 -4.63 13.80 -9.53
N LEU A 105 -3.87 14.54 -8.71
CA LEU A 105 -2.84 15.47 -9.19
C LEU A 105 -1.65 14.73 -9.81
N ARG A 106 -1.27 13.56 -9.29
CA ARG A 106 -0.26 12.69 -9.91
C ARG A 106 -0.62 12.25 -11.34
N ARG A 107 -1.90 12.27 -11.72
CA ARG A 107 -2.38 11.91 -13.06
C ARG A 107 -2.50 13.10 -14.02
N VAL A 108 -2.40 14.34 -13.53
CA VAL A 108 -2.55 15.53 -14.38
C VAL A 108 -1.33 15.73 -15.28
N CYS A 109 -0.14 15.92 -14.71
CA CYS A 109 1.10 16.12 -15.47
C CYS A 109 2.34 15.84 -14.61
N LYS A 110 3.54 15.86 -15.22
CA LYS A 110 4.81 15.60 -14.52
C LYS A 110 5.06 16.58 -13.38
N SER A 111 4.74 17.87 -13.56
CA SER A 111 4.94 18.90 -12.54
C SER A 111 4.02 18.68 -11.33
N PHE A 112 2.75 18.35 -11.58
CA PHE A 112 1.78 18.07 -10.52
C PHE A 112 2.11 16.78 -9.78
N ARG A 113 2.61 15.76 -10.50
CA ARG A 113 3.13 14.54 -9.89
C ARG A 113 4.29 14.84 -8.95
N ALA A 114 5.28 15.60 -9.39
CA ALA A 114 6.42 15.96 -8.54
C ALA A 114 5.99 16.72 -7.27
N LEU A 115 5.01 17.62 -7.40
CA LEU A 115 4.44 18.32 -6.25
C LEU A 115 3.70 17.37 -5.30
N ALA A 116 2.79 16.55 -5.82
CA ALA A 116 2.03 15.60 -5.02
C ALA A 116 2.97 14.61 -4.29
N ASP A 117 4.05 14.20 -4.94
CA ASP A 117 5.07 13.30 -4.37
C ASP A 117 5.89 13.97 -3.26
N SER A 118 6.00 15.30 -3.28
CA SER A 118 6.67 16.08 -2.23
C SER A 118 5.84 16.22 -0.95
N TRP A 119 4.53 15.94 -1.00
CA TRP A 119 3.69 15.99 0.17
C TRP A 119 3.93 14.78 1.06
N ILE A 120 3.96 15.01 2.37
CA ILE A 120 4.08 13.95 3.37
C ILE A 120 2.74 13.20 3.40
N PRO A 121 2.69 11.90 3.07
CA PRO A 121 1.46 11.14 3.19
C PRO A 121 1.06 11.03 4.67
N GLU A 122 -0.24 11.07 4.98
CA GLU A 122 -0.74 10.89 6.35
C GLU A 122 -1.59 9.63 6.53
N PHE A 123 -1.60 8.73 5.54
CA PHE A 123 -2.28 7.46 5.70
C PHE A 123 -1.63 6.68 6.86
N LYS A 124 -2.38 5.91 7.62
CA LYS A 124 -1.82 5.04 8.67
C LYS A 124 -1.75 3.61 8.19
N LYS A 125 -2.76 3.19 7.43
CA LYS A 125 -2.94 1.82 6.97
C LYS A 125 -3.04 1.79 5.45
N VAL A 126 -2.25 0.93 4.82
CA VAL A 126 -2.34 0.68 3.38
C VAL A 126 -2.50 -0.81 3.14
N SER A 127 -3.52 -1.16 2.38
CA SER A 127 -3.80 -2.54 2.00
C SER A 127 -4.00 -2.62 0.50
N VAL A 128 -3.22 -3.49 -0.14
CA VAL A 128 -3.35 -3.78 -1.57
C VAL A 128 -4.00 -5.14 -1.71
N PHE A 129 -5.18 -5.19 -2.32
CA PHE A 129 -5.89 -6.41 -2.65
C PHE A 129 -5.92 -6.62 -4.16
N TRP A 130 -6.10 -7.86 -4.58
CA TRP A 130 -6.35 -8.15 -5.98
C TRP A 130 -7.40 -9.25 -6.14
N TYR A 131 -8.30 -9.01 -7.06
CA TYR A 131 -9.30 -9.95 -7.53
C TYR A 131 -9.22 -9.98 -9.05
N ASP A 132 -10.18 -9.37 -9.74
CA ASP A 132 -10.10 -9.09 -11.17
C ASP A 132 -9.28 -7.82 -11.47
N ASP A 133 -9.41 -6.81 -10.61
CA ASP A 133 -8.64 -5.56 -10.62
C ASP A 133 -7.76 -5.47 -9.35
N ILE A 134 -6.86 -4.48 -9.32
CA ILE A 134 -6.04 -4.17 -8.14
C ILE A 134 -6.74 -3.10 -7.33
N GLU A 135 -7.00 -3.41 -6.07
CA GLU A 135 -7.62 -2.50 -5.12
C GLU A 135 -6.56 -1.99 -4.16
N VAL A 136 -6.44 -0.67 -4.03
CA VAL A 136 -5.60 -0.05 -3.00
C VAL A 136 -6.51 0.70 -2.05
N SER A 137 -6.50 0.26 -0.80
CA SER A 137 -7.23 0.88 0.29
C SER A 137 -6.29 1.62 1.22
N PHE A 138 -6.71 2.83 1.60
CA PHE A 138 -6.04 3.67 2.58
C PHE A 138 -6.97 3.88 3.78
N ASP A 139 -6.44 3.65 4.98
CA ASP A 139 -7.14 3.82 6.26
C ASP A 139 -8.50 3.11 6.32
N GLU A 140 -8.48 1.79 6.10
CA GLU A 140 -9.67 0.93 6.25
C GLU A 140 -10.86 1.38 5.38
N LYS A 141 -10.57 1.67 4.10
CA LYS A 141 -11.54 2.08 3.06
C LYS A 141 -12.09 3.49 3.21
N VAL A 142 -11.51 4.35 4.05
CA VAL A 142 -11.77 5.80 3.95
C VAL A 142 -11.45 6.29 2.53
N ARG A 143 -10.40 5.74 1.90
CA ARG A 143 -10.16 5.89 0.47
C ARG A 143 -9.88 4.55 -0.20
N TYR A 144 -10.41 4.41 -1.39
CA TYR A 144 -10.37 3.20 -2.18
C TYR A 144 -10.14 3.56 -3.65
N TYR A 145 -9.15 2.93 -4.25
CA TYR A 145 -8.82 3.10 -5.67
C TYR A 145 -8.73 1.74 -6.32
N ASN A 146 -9.41 1.60 -7.46
CA ASN A 146 -9.38 0.41 -8.28
C ASN A 146 -8.53 0.71 -9.53
N TYR A 147 -7.58 -0.19 -9.82
CA TYR A 147 -6.65 -0.07 -10.92
C TYR A 147 -6.71 -1.31 -11.81
N LYS A 148 -6.82 -1.06 -13.11
CA LYS A 148 -6.69 -2.09 -14.15
C LYS A 148 -5.22 -2.35 -14.52
N ASP A 149 -4.38 -1.32 -14.45
CA ASP A 149 -2.95 -1.43 -14.73
C ASP A 149 -2.14 -1.56 -13.44
N VAL A 150 -1.40 -2.67 -13.35
CA VAL A 150 -0.42 -2.97 -12.30
C VAL A 150 0.58 -1.84 -12.11
N ASN A 151 1.03 -1.18 -13.17
CA ASN A 151 2.02 -0.11 -13.10
C ASN A 151 1.45 1.16 -12.46
N GLU A 152 0.17 1.46 -12.68
CA GLU A 152 -0.48 2.62 -12.06
C GLU A 152 -0.60 2.42 -10.55
N ALA A 153 -1.13 1.26 -10.14
CA ALA A 153 -1.23 0.90 -8.72
C ALA A 153 0.14 0.92 -8.05
N LEU A 154 1.14 0.30 -8.69
CA LEU A 154 2.51 0.23 -8.19
C LEU A 154 3.12 1.63 -8.05
N SER A 155 2.95 2.49 -9.06
CA SER A 155 3.44 3.86 -9.05
C SER A 155 2.87 4.63 -7.86
N ASP A 156 1.57 4.50 -7.61
CA ASP A 156 0.88 5.20 -6.52
C ASP A 156 1.30 4.68 -5.14
N VAL A 157 1.41 3.36 -4.96
CA VAL A 157 1.92 2.76 -3.70
C VAL A 157 3.38 3.14 -3.42
N ILE A 158 4.26 3.05 -4.44
CA ILE A 158 5.68 3.39 -4.29
C ILE A 158 5.87 4.88 -3.96
N SER A 159 4.99 5.77 -4.44
CA SER A 159 5.05 7.20 -4.11
C SER A 159 4.86 7.53 -2.63
N ILE A 160 4.27 6.60 -1.90
CA ILE A 160 4.03 6.71 -0.46
C ILE A 160 5.21 6.08 0.28
N ILE A 161 5.58 4.86 -0.10
CA ILE A 161 6.72 4.13 0.50
C ILE A 161 8.03 4.90 0.34
N ALA A 162 8.23 5.58 -0.79
CA ALA A 162 9.46 6.31 -1.07
C ALA A 162 9.67 7.55 -0.17
N HIS A 163 8.65 7.98 0.59
CA HIS A 163 8.77 9.15 1.45
C HIS A 163 9.58 8.81 2.72
N PRO A 164 10.74 9.44 2.96
CA PRO A 164 11.71 8.98 3.97
C PRO A 164 11.25 9.11 5.42
N LYS A 165 10.30 10.01 5.70
CA LYS A 165 9.76 10.28 7.05
C LYS A 165 8.46 9.52 7.33
N TYR A 166 8.04 8.66 6.42
CA TYR A 166 6.72 8.09 6.48
C TYR A 166 6.77 6.69 7.12
N GLU A 167 5.91 6.51 8.12
CA GLU A 167 5.83 5.32 8.95
C GLU A 167 4.40 4.79 8.91
N PHE A 168 4.25 3.54 8.49
CA PHE A 168 2.96 2.87 8.43
C PHE A 168 2.61 2.33 9.82
N GLU A 169 1.37 2.55 10.25
CA GLU A 169 0.80 1.71 11.31
C GLU A 169 0.67 0.28 10.80
N SER A 170 0.16 0.11 9.57
CA SER A 170 0.02 -1.19 8.91
C SER A 170 0.23 -1.11 7.40
N PHE A 171 0.96 -2.08 6.84
CA PHE A 171 1.13 -2.25 5.40
C PHE A 171 0.94 -3.71 5.02
N GLY A 172 0.00 -3.99 4.12
CA GLY A 172 -0.34 -5.34 3.69
C GLY A 172 -0.62 -5.44 2.20
N VAL A 173 -0.33 -6.62 1.65
CA VAL A 173 -0.59 -6.99 0.25
C VAL A 173 -1.21 -8.38 0.26
N ASP A 174 -2.48 -8.55 -0.14
CA ASP A 174 -3.23 -9.82 0.01
C ASP A 174 -4.14 -10.20 -1.20
N GLY A 175 -4.26 -11.49 -1.49
CA GLY A 175 -5.11 -12.08 -2.53
C GLY A 175 -4.62 -13.45 -3.05
N ASP A 176 -5.41 -14.13 -3.90
CA ASP A 176 -5.20 -15.55 -4.21
C ASP A 176 -4.24 -15.85 -5.40
N SER A 177 -3.58 -14.83 -5.97
CA SER A 177 -2.86 -14.93 -7.27
C SER A 177 -1.76 -13.88 -7.52
N GLY A 178 -1.33 -13.16 -6.49
CA GLY A 178 -0.68 -11.84 -6.56
C GLY A 178 0.79 -11.82 -6.92
N THR A 179 1.25 -12.89 -7.56
CA THR A 179 2.66 -13.02 -7.94
C THR A 179 3.11 -11.85 -8.81
N ARG A 180 2.28 -11.29 -9.69
CA ARG A 180 2.71 -10.22 -10.62
C ARG A 180 2.92 -8.87 -9.94
N PHE A 181 1.95 -8.38 -9.17
CA PHE A 181 2.10 -7.11 -8.46
C PHE A 181 3.21 -7.22 -7.41
N LEU A 182 3.20 -8.31 -6.64
CA LEU A 182 4.18 -8.55 -5.59
C LEU A 182 5.62 -8.64 -6.12
N LYS A 183 5.84 -9.34 -7.24
CA LYS A 183 7.16 -9.36 -7.90
C LYS A 183 7.60 -7.95 -8.29
N LYS A 184 6.71 -7.15 -8.86
CA LYS A 184 7.04 -5.79 -9.29
C LYS A 184 7.32 -4.85 -8.12
N ILE A 185 6.55 -4.91 -7.04
CA ILE A 185 6.83 -4.08 -5.87
C ILE A 185 8.17 -4.47 -5.23
N VAL A 186 8.48 -5.77 -5.13
CA VAL A 186 9.80 -6.23 -4.67
C VAL A 186 10.92 -5.69 -5.55
N GLN A 187 10.80 -5.79 -6.87
CA GLN A 187 11.78 -5.25 -7.83
C GLN A 187 11.96 -3.72 -7.69
N GLU A 188 10.87 -2.97 -7.51
CA GLU A 188 10.94 -1.52 -7.30
C GLU A 188 11.59 -1.16 -5.96
N LEU A 189 11.26 -1.88 -4.88
CA LEU A 189 11.87 -1.67 -3.57
C LEU A 189 13.38 -1.99 -3.61
N GLU A 190 13.77 -3.06 -4.28
CA GLU A 190 15.17 -3.45 -4.43
C GLU A 190 15.96 -2.46 -5.28
N SER A 191 15.46 -2.12 -6.48
CA SER A 191 16.14 -1.20 -7.40
C SER A 191 16.36 0.19 -6.81
N ARG A 192 15.40 0.67 -6.02
CA ARG A 192 15.46 1.98 -5.35
C ARG A 192 16.05 1.91 -3.94
N LYS A 193 16.41 0.72 -3.45
CA LYS A 193 16.89 0.46 -2.08
C LYS A 193 15.94 1.03 -1.01
N LEU A 194 14.64 0.96 -1.29
CA LEU A 194 13.62 1.45 -0.38
C LEU A 194 13.42 0.46 0.78
N LYS A 195 13.07 1.03 1.92
CA LYS A 195 12.67 0.29 3.12
C LYS A 195 11.28 0.76 3.54
N ILE A 196 10.52 -0.17 4.11
CA ILE A 196 9.17 0.06 4.61
C ILE A 196 9.27 0.15 6.12
N GLN A 197 8.98 1.33 6.67
CA GLN A 197 8.87 1.52 8.11
C GLN A 197 7.44 1.17 8.52
N VAL A 198 7.25 0.09 9.27
CA VAL A 198 5.93 -0.41 9.65
C VAL A 198 5.91 -0.91 11.08
N TYR A 199 4.83 -0.60 11.81
CA TYR A 199 4.64 -1.05 13.20
C TYR A 199 3.94 -2.40 13.30
N HIS A 200 2.87 -2.60 12.54
CA HIS A 200 2.05 -3.80 12.57
C HIS A 200 2.03 -4.46 11.19
N ILE A 201 2.32 -5.75 11.16
CA ILE A 201 2.27 -6.54 9.92
C ILE A 201 1.14 -7.54 10.06
N HIS A 202 0.24 -7.56 9.09
CA HIS A 202 -0.85 -8.51 9.05
C HIS A 202 -0.56 -9.54 7.98
N LEU A 203 -0.46 -10.81 8.40
CA LEU A 203 -0.27 -11.94 7.50
C LEU A 203 -1.55 -12.76 7.42
N ASN A 204 -1.93 -13.12 6.21
CA ASN A 204 -3.04 -14.02 5.93
C ASN A 204 -2.50 -15.43 5.73
N PHE A 205 -3.06 -16.41 6.43
CA PHE A 205 -2.63 -17.80 6.36
C PHE A 205 -2.55 -18.37 4.93
N ARG A 206 -3.44 -17.99 4.01
CA ARG A 206 -3.44 -18.57 2.65
C ARG A 206 -2.32 -18.02 1.77
N THR A 207 -1.92 -16.78 2.03
CA THR A 207 -1.10 -15.96 1.12
C THR A 207 0.19 -15.49 1.78
N TRP A 208 0.48 -15.93 3.02
CA TRP A 208 1.64 -15.50 3.79
C TRP A 208 2.98 -15.75 3.06
N LYS A 209 3.08 -16.83 2.28
CA LYS A 209 4.28 -17.17 1.50
C LYS A 209 4.60 -16.14 0.42
N ASP A 210 3.58 -15.43 -0.04
CA ASP A 210 3.72 -14.30 -0.93
C ASP A 210 4.03 -13.05 -0.09
N GLN A 211 3.25 -12.76 0.95
CA GLN A 211 3.48 -11.60 1.83
C GLN A 211 4.89 -11.53 2.44
N ILE A 212 5.47 -12.68 2.82
CA ILE A 212 6.80 -12.76 3.42
C ILE A 212 7.91 -12.33 2.45
N LEU A 213 7.65 -12.25 1.14
CA LEU A 213 8.59 -11.71 0.16
C LEU A 213 8.90 -10.22 0.39
N LEU A 214 8.03 -9.51 1.11
CA LEU A 214 8.27 -8.12 1.53
C LEU A 214 9.14 -8.02 2.77
N SER A 215 9.33 -9.12 3.52
CA SER A 215 10.11 -9.10 4.77
C SER A 215 11.48 -8.44 4.64
N PRO A 216 12.29 -8.67 3.58
CA PRO A 216 13.60 -8.01 3.38
C PRO A 216 13.57 -6.50 3.37
N PHE A 217 12.42 -5.92 3.07
CA PHE A 217 12.24 -4.49 2.91
C PHE A 217 11.66 -3.83 4.16
N TYR A 218 11.10 -4.58 5.10
CA TYR A 218 10.70 -4.02 6.39
C TYR A 218 11.91 -3.58 7.21
N GLN A 219 11.82 -2.43 7.85
CA GLN A 219 12.76 -2.05 8.90
C GLN A 219 12.42 -2.86 10.15
N ALA A 220 13.18 -3.92 10.38
CA ALA A 220 12.85 -4.92 11.39
C ALA A 220 12.77 -4.32 12.81
N GLU A 221 13.55 -3.27 13.07
CA GLU A 221 13.54 -2.50 14.32
C GLU A 221 12.26 -1.69 14.56
N THR A 222 11.48 -1.37 13.51
CA THR A 222 10.21 -0.63 13.66
C THR A 222 9.04 -1.57 13.95
N VAL A 223 9.15 -2.85 13.59
CA VAL A 223 8.06 -3.82 13.73
C VAL A 223 7.80 -4.12 15.20
N LYS A 224 6.60 -3.76 15.68
CA LYS A 224 6.16 -3.96 17.07
C LYS A 224 5.42 -5.28 17.26
N MET A 225 4.63 -5.69 16.27
CA MET A 225 3.81 -6.90 16.34
C MET A 225 3.49 -7.43 14.94
N VAL A 226 3.50 -8.76 14.79
CA VAL A 226 2.94 -9.46 13.63
C VAL A 226 1.61 -10.10 14.02
N TYR A 227 0.57 -9.79 13.27
CA TYR A 227 -0.76 -10.36 13.41
C TYR A 227 -0.95 -11.43 12.34
N ILE A 228 -1.42 -12.60 12.76
CA ILE A 228 -1.71 -13.72 11.88
C ILE A 228 -3.15 -14.13 12.14
N GLU A 229 -3.98 -14.13 11.10
CA GLU A 229 -5.39 -14.53 11.20
C GLU A 229 -5.67 -15.78 10.35
N GLU A 230 -6.32 -16.79 10.95
CA GLU A 230 -6.64 -18.04 10.27
C GLU A 230 -8.14 -18.44 10.34
N TRP A 231 -8.66 -18.82 9.17
CA TRP A 231 -10.04 -19.28 8.94
C TRP A 231 -10.15 -20.80 8.70
N THR A 232 -9.02 -21.52 8.61
CA THR A 232 -8.93 -22.93 8.20
C THR A 232 -8.42 -23.86 9.31
N ARG A 233 -8.41 -25.18 9.04
CA ARG A 233 -8.03 -26.23 10.01
C ARG A 233 -6.55 -26.64 9.95
N ASP A 234 -5.74 -26.05 9.07
CA ASP A 234 -4.36 -26.51 8.77
C ASP A 234 -3.25 -25.66 9.44
N ILE A 235 -3.57 -25.03 10.57
CA ILE A 235 -2.64 -24.22 11.37
C ILE A 235 -1.39 -24.98 11.81
N SER A 236 -1.46 -26.30 12.04
CA SER A 236 -0.28 -27.08 12.41
C SER A 236 0.77 -27.05 11.29
N LYS A 237 0.33 -27.20 10.04
CA LYS A 237 1.20 -27.14 8.85
C LYS A 237 1.77 -25.74 8.65
N PHE A 238 0.95 -24.71 8.86
CA PHE A 238 1.42 -23.31 8.84
C PHE A 238 2.61 -23.09 9.76
N MET A 239 2.46 -23.52 11.01
CA MET A 239 3.43 -23.27 12.06
C MET A 239 4.70 -24.05 11.82
N GLU A 240 4.59 -25.29 11.33
CA GLU A 240 5.75 -26.07 10.86
C GLU A 240 6.49 -25.31 9.76
N GLU A 241 5.80 -24.82 8.74
CA GLU A 241 6.43 -24.09 7.63
C GLU A 241 7.07 -22.75 8.05
N ILE A 242 6.46 -21.99 8.97
CA ILE A 242 7.09 -20.77 9.50
C ILE A 242 8.31 -21.11 10.35
N CYS A 243 8.22 -22.12 11.22
CA CYS A 243 9.36 -22.56 12.02
C CYS A 243 10.53 -23.02 11.16
N GLU A 244 10.28 -23.83 10.14
CA GLU A 244 11.29 -24.25 9.17
C GLU A 244 11.91 -23.03 8.48
N SER A 245 11.09 -22.06 8.09
CA SER A 245 11.57 -20.83 7.44
C SER A 245 12.40 -19.91 8.35
N ASP A 246 12.25 -20.02 9.67
CA ASP A 246 13.08 -19.33 10.68
C ASP A 246 14.46 -20.00 10.81
N GLN A 247 14.51 -21.33 10.62
CA GLN A 247 15.70 -22.15 10.82
C GLN A 247 16.59 -22.24 9.57
N GLU A 248 16.03 -22.25 8.35
CA GLU A 248 16.79 -22.48 7.12
C GLU A 248 17.65 -21.29 6.66
N GLU A 249 18.96 -21.53 6.54
CA GLU A 249 19.90 -20.73 5.74
C GLU A 249 20.29 -21.50 4.47
N GLN A 250 19.38 -21.69 3.51
CA GLN A 250 19.76 -22.32 2.23
C GLN A 250 19.91 -21.29 1.09
N PRO A 251 20.95 -21.38 0.23
CA PRO A 251 21.04 -20.58 -0.98
C PRO A 251 20.11 -21.12 -2.08
N GLY A 252 19.17 -20.30 -2.54
CA GLY A 252 18.20 -20.65 -3.58
C GLY A 252 18.77 -20.63 -5.00
N SER A 253 18.25 -21.48 -5.89
CA SER A 253 18.73 -21.63 -7.27
C SER A 253 18.01 -20.74 -8.29
N ASP A 254 16.81 -20.23 -7.98
CA ASP A 254 16.03 -19.33 -8.84
C ASP A 254 15.76 -17.95 -8.18
N GLU A 255 15.35 -16.94 -8.97
CA GLU A 255 15.16 -15.55 -8.49
C GLU A 255 14.14 -15.45 -7.35
N ILE A 256 13.08 -16.27 -7.35
CA ILE A 256 12.06 -16.27 -6.30
C ILE A 256 12.60 -16.90 -5.03
N GLN A 257 13.36 -18.01 -5.09
CA GLN A 257 14.03 -18.56 -3.90
C GLN A 257 15.11 -17.61 -3.38
N LYS A 258 15.86 -16.92 -4.24
CA LYS A 258 16.82 -15.90 -3.80
C LYS A 258 16.14 -14.79 -3.00
N ILE A 259 14.98 -14.30 -3.46
CA ILE A 259 14.18 -13.31 -2.71
C ILE A 259 13.66 -13.92 -1.40
N ARG A 260 13.17 -15.16 -1.42
CA ARG A 260 12.71 -15.87 -0.21
C ARG A 260 13.81 -16.07 0.83
N ASN A 261 15.08 -16.01 0.45
CA ASN A 261 16.22 -16.27 1.34
C ASN A 261 16.91 -15.00 1.84
N LEU A 262 16.36 -13.82 1.54
CA LEU A 262 16.83 -12.55 2.06
C LEU A 262 16.50 -12.42 3.56
N LYS A 263 17.51 -12.02 4.34
CA LYS A 263 17.60 -12.13 5.81
C LYS A 263 16.89 -10.99 6.59
N PRO A 264 15.56 -11.03 6.78
CA PRO A 264 15.06 -10.60 8.09
C PRO A 264 13.88 -11.43 8.63
N LYS A 265 13.60 -12.62 8.07
CA LYS A 265 12.52 -13.50 8.56
C LYS A 265 12.56 -13.70 10.07
N ARG A 266 13.76 -13.87 10.64
CA ARG A 266 13.94 -14.10 12.08
C ARG A 266 13.32 -12.97 12.90
N ILE A 267 13.75 -11.73 12.72
CA ILE A 267 13.31 -10.60 13.57
C ILE A 267 11.79 -10.40 13.51
N LEU A 268 11.18 -10.65 12.34
CA LEU A 268 9.76 -10.45 12.10
C LEU A 268 8.89 -11.18 13.13
N PHE A 269 9.22 -12.44 13.42
CA PHE A 269 8.40 -13.31 14.29
C PHE A 269 8.80 -13.25 15.77
N SER A 270 9.53 -12.21 16.20
CA SER A 270 9.88 -12.06 17.61
C SER A 270 8.69 -11.72 18.51
N ARG A 271 7.68 -11.01 17.98
CA ARG A 271 6.45 -10.63 18.69
C ARG A 271 5.25 -10.87 17.79
N MET A 272 4.37 -11.79 18.20
CA MET A 272 3.25 -12.23 17.37
C MET A 272 1.93 -12.28 18.14
N GLU A 273 0.84 -12.04 17.42
CA GLU A 273 -0.51 -12.40 17.83
C GLU A 273 -1.12 -13.31 16.75
N ILE A 274 -1.51 -14.51 17.15
CA ILE A 274 -2.11 -15.51 16.27
C ILE A 274 -3.56 -15.68 16.67
N THR A 275 -4.48 -15.29 15.81
CA THR A 275 -5.93 -15.42 16.03
C THR A 275 -6.47 -16.59 15.22
N LEU A 276 -7.03 -17.57 15.93
CA LEU A 276 -7.54 -18.80 15.37
C LEU A 276 -9.05 -18.92 15.61
N ARG A 277 -9.83 -19.21 14.57
CA ARG A 277 -11.29 -19.29 14.71
C ARG A 277 -11.79 -20.60 15.32
N ARG A 278 -11.16 -21.73 14.97
CA ARG A 278 -11.46 -23.08 15.49
C ARG A 278 -10.20 -23.92 15.53
N VAL A 279 -9.88 -24.51 16.68
CA VAL A 279 -8.67 -25.32 16.87
C VAL A 279 -8.98 -26.46 17.82
N LEU A 280 -8.46 -27.66 17.56
CA LEU A 280 -8.53 -28.77 18.50
C LEU A 280 -7.36 -28.67 19.50
N ILE A 281 -7.53 -29.20 20.72
CA ILE A 281 -6.48 -29.16 21.74
C ILE A 281 -5.14 -29.78 21.28
N ASN A 282 -5.22 -30.82 20.44
CA ASN A 282 -4.04 -31.46 19.85
C ASN A 282 -3.28 -30.52 18.92
N ASP A 283 -3.97 -29.64 18.18
CA ASP A 283 -3.33 -28.67 17.29
C ASP A 283 -2.71 -27.52 18.10
N VAL A 284 -3.40 -27.02 19.13
CA VAL A 284 -2.84 -26.02 20.07
C VAL A 284 -1.52 -26.50 20.66
N THR A 285 -1.50 -27.75 21.09
CA THR A 285 -0.32 -28.40 21.68
C THR A 285 0.87 -28.45 20.69
N LYS A 286 0.60 -28.76 19.41
CA LYS A 286 1.62 -28.73 18.33
C LYS A 286 2.12 -27.31 18.05
N ILE A 287 1.20 -26.34 17.97
CA ILE A 287 1.52 -24.93 17.76
C ILE A 287 2.46 -24.43 18.85
N ILE A 288 2.14 -24.70 20.12
CA ILE A 288 3.00 -24.30 21.25
C ILE A 288 4.37 -24.96 21.14
N LYS A 289 4.42 -26.27 20.86
CA LYS A 289 5.69 -26.99 20.70
C LYS A 289 6.57 -26.38 19.60
N ASN A 290 5.97 -25.90 18.53
CA ASN A 290 6.65 -25.21 17.44
C ASN A 290 7.08 -23.79 17.85
N LEU A 291 6.22 -23.02 18.52
CA LEU A 291 6.52 -21.69 19.05
C LEU A 291 7.72 -21.68 20.00
N LEU A 292 7.83 -22.69 20.87
CA LEU A 292 8.94 -22.82 21.82
C LEU A 292 10.29 -23.10 21.16
N GLN A 293 10.32 -23.46 19.87
CA GLN A 293 11.55 -23.66 19.09
C GLN A 293 12.06 -22.37 18.42
N PHE A 294 11.30 -21.28 18.41
CA PHE A 294 11.75 -20.02 17.82
C PHE A 294 12.88 -19.41 18.65
N SER A 295 14.03 -19.27 18.02
CA SER A 295 15.26 -18.81 18.67
C SER A 295 15.17 -17.39 19.24
N ASN A 296 14.33 -16.55 18.64
CA ASN A 296 14.20 -15.13 18.95
C ASN A 296 12.79 -14.72 19.40
N LEU A 297 11.90 -15.69 19.67
CA LEU A 297 10.57 -15.40 20.18
C LEU A 297 10.67 -14.69 21.54
N LYS A 298 10.10 -13.49 21.61
CA LYS A 298 9.98 -12.68 22.82
C LYS A 298 8.56 -12.74 23.38
N TYR A 299 7.56 -12.74 22.51
CA TYR A 299 6.15 -12.72 22.90
C TYR A 299 5.28 -13.38 21.82
N CYS A 300 4.36 -14.25 22.23
CA CYS A 300 3.27 -14.74 21.40
C CYS A 300 1.97 -14.74 22.18
N LEU A 301 0.90 -14.25 21.58
CA LEU A 301 -0.46 -14.43 22.07
C LEU A 301 -1.28 -15.26 21.08
N LEU A 302 -1.70 -16.43 21.51
CA LEU A 302 -2.57 -17.32 20.76
C LEU A 302 -4.02 -17.10 21.19
N LYS A 303 -4.83 -16.40 20.39
CA LYS A 303 -6.25 -16.17 20.66
C LYS A 303 -7.13 -17.18 19.94
N SER A 304 -8.24 -17.56 20.60
CA SER A 304 -9.34 -18.20 19.89
C SER A 304 -10.67 -18.03 20.60
N ALA A 305 -11.70 -17.65 19.84
CA ALA A 305 -13.04 -17.37 20.35
C ALA A 305 -13.83 -18.62 20.76
N LEU A 306 -13.41 -19.82 20.33
CA LEU A 306 -14.13 -21.08 20.56
C LEU A 306 -13.37 -22.09 21.41
N LEU A 307 -12.12 -21.78 21.82
CA LEU A 307 -11.24 -22.73 22.53
C LEU A 307 -11.65 -23.00 23.98
N PHE A 308 -12.29 -22.04 24.66
CA PHE A 308 -12.31 -22.01 26.13
C PHE A 308 -13.70 -22.11 26.76
N THR A 309 -14.71 -22.47 25.97
CA THR A 309 -16.06 -22.78 26.49
C THR A 309 -16.22 -24.25 26.85
N GLU A 310 -15.30 -25.13 26.46
CA GLU A 310 -15.29 -26.54 26.85
C GLU A 310 -14.65 -26.72 28.23
N SER A 311 -15.38 -27.37 29.14
CA SER A 311 -14.90 -27.69 30.49
C SER A 311 -13.64 -28.55 30.42
N GLY A 312 -12.56 -28.11 31.08
CA GLY A 312 -11.31 -28.87 31.21
C GLY A 312 -10.26 -28.60 30.13
N PHE A 313 -10.50 -27.69 29.17
CA PHE A 313 -9.49 -27.33 28.16
C PHE A 313 -8.20 -26.78 28.80
N ILE A 314 -8.34 -25.89 29.78
CA ILE A 314 -7.20 -25.26 30.47
C ILE A 314 -6.33 -26.34 31.13
N ASP A 315 -6.95 -27.20 31.95
CA ASP A 315 -6.22 -28.23 32.69
C ASP A 315 -5.56 -29.25 31.75
N GLN A 316 -6.26 -29.68 30.69
CA GLN A 316 -5.67 -30.57 29.70
C GLN A 316 -4.50 -29.91 28.97
N SER A 317 -4.62 -28.64 28.57
CA SER A 317 -3.54 -27.92 27.90
C SER A 317 -2.30 -27.82 28.79
N LYS A 318 -2.47 -27.54 30.08
CA LYS A 318 -1.35 -27.55 31.05
C LYS A 318 -0.67 -28.91 31.11
N VAL A 319 -1.43 -30.00 31.25
CA VAL A 319 -0.89 -31.38 31.27
C VAL A 319 -0.09 -31.69 30.00
N TYR A 320 -0.55 -31.24 28.82
CA TYR A 320 0.20 -31.43 27.58
C TYR A 320 1.48 -30.60 27.51
N ILE A 321 1.44 -29.35 27.98
CA ILE A 321 2.61 -28.46 27.99
C ILE A 321 3.67 -28.96 29.00
N GLU A 322 3.26 -29.52 30.14
CA GLU A 322 4.16 -30.17 31.10
C GLU A 322 4.89 -31.37 30.50
N ARG A 323 4.22 -32.15 29.64
CA ARG A 323 4.86 -33.27 28.91
C ARG A 323 5.99 -32.83 27.98
N PHE A 324 6.07 -31.54 27.63
CA PHE A 324 7.18 -30.99 26.86
C PHE A 324 8.35 -30.51 27.72
N GLY A 325 8.26 -30.63 29.04
CA GLY A 325 9.30 -30.22 29.98
C GLY A 325 9.07 -28.86 30.63
N ALA A 326 7.89 -28.26 30.42
CA ALA A 326 7.48 -27.12 31.22
C ALA A 326 7.14 -27.55 32.65
N LYS A 327 7.35 -26.66 33.63
CA LYS A 327 7.05 -26.91 35.04
C LYS A 327 6.05 -25.89 35.56
N ILE A 328 5.00 -26.36 36.22
CA ILE A 328 4.07 -25.50 36.95
C ILE A 328 4.80 -24.87 38.13
N GLN A 329 4.58 -23.57 38.35
CA GLN A 329 5.08 -22.87 39.54
C GLN A 329 4.16 -23.16 40.74
N GLU A 330 4.74 -23.48 41.90
CA GLU A 330 3.96 -23.82 43.11
C GLU A 330 3.12 -22.64 43.62
N ASP A 331 3.61 -21.41 43.46
CA ASP A 331 2.96 -20.17 43.87
C ASP A 331 1.95 -19.63 42.84
N ARG A 332 2.15 -19.94 41.55
CA ARG A 332 1.30 -19.53 40.43
C ARG A 332 0.92 -20.73 39.53
N PRO A 333 -0.08 -21.54 39.92
CA PRO A 333 -0.47 -22.75 39.18
C PRO A 333 -1.11 -22.45 37.82
N ASP A 334 -1.42 -21.20 37.53
CA ASP A 334 -1.84 -20.66 36.25
C ASP A 334 -0.71 -20.60 35.21
N ILE A 335 0.55 -20.75 35.65
CA ILE A 335 1.73 -20.47 34.84
C ILE A 335 2.71 -21.63 34.80
N LEU A 336 3.26 -21.87 33.61
CA LEU A 336 4.28 -22.87 33.36
C LEU A 336 5.57 -22.19 32.90
N HIS A 337 6.70 -22.66 33.45
CA HIS A 337 8.02 -22.24 33.01
C HIS A 337 8.62 -23.32 32.11
N TYR A 338 8.95 -22.95 30.87
CA TYR A 338 9.66 -23.81 29.94
C TYR A 338 11.11 -23.31 29.78
N PRO A 339 12.12 -24.08 30.18
CA PRO A 339 13.52 -23.65 30.08
C PRO A 339 13.96 -23.55 28.61
N ILE A 340 14.68 -22.48 28.25
CA ILE A 340 15.26 -22.35 26.91
C ILE A 340 16.63 -23.04 26.90
N PRO A 341 16.87 -24.05 26.04
CA PRO A 341 18.14 -24.74 26.00
C PRO A 341 19.32 -23.77 25.77
N ASN A 342 20.39 -23.95 26.54
CA ASN A 342 21.60 -23.13 26.47
C ASN A 342 21.39 -21.63 26.77
N SER A 343 20.32 -21.27 27.49
CA SER A 343 20.08 -19.92 27.99
C SER A 343 19.67 -19.95 29.46
N ASN A 344 19.92 -18.87 30.17
CA ASN A 344 19.30 -18.63 31.48
C ASN A 344 17.85 -18.12 31.33
N ASP A 345 17.44 -17.76 30.12
CA ASP A 345 16.08 -17.36 29.84
C ASP A 345 15.13 -18.58 29.89
N PHE A 346 13.85 -18.29 30.13
CA PHE A 346 12.77 -19.26 30.06
C PHE A 346 11.55 -18.64 29.39
N PHE A 347 10.63 -19.47 28.92
CA PHE A 347 9.32 -19.03 28.51
C PHE A 347 8.32 -19.16 29.66
N GLU A 348 7.67 -18.07 30.01
CA GLU A 348 6.48 -18.03 30.86
C GLU A 348 5.27 -18.30 29.95
N ILE A 349 4.57 -19.40 30.22
CA ILE A 349 3.39 -19.84 29.47
C ILE A 349 2.18 -19.72 30.37
N GLU A 350 1.24 -18.88 29.99
CA GLU A 350 0.02 -18.60 30.74
C GLU A 350 -1.18 -19.04 29.91
N VAL A 351 -1.99 -19.96 30.44
CA VAL A 351 -3.17 -20.53 29.78
C VAL A 351 -4.43 -19.90 30.38
N GLN A 352 -5.07 -19.00 29.64
CA GLN A 352 -6.25 -18.26 30.07
C GLN A 352 -7.48 -18.60 29.21
N THR A 353 -8.66 -18.12 29.64
CA THR A 353 -9.93 -18.31 28.92
C THR A 353 -10.02 -17.54 27.59
N ASN A 354 -9.13 -16.60 27.33
CA ASN A 354 -9.10 -15.80 26.10
C ASN A 354 -7.93 -16.18 25.17
N GLY A 355 -7.05 -17.10 25.58
CA GLY A 355 -5.88 -17.48 24.82
C GLY A 355 -4.75 -18.09 25.63
N ILE A 356 -3.65 -18.38 24.94
CA ILE A 356 -2.39 -18.82 25.54
C ILE A 356 -1.35 -17.75 25.26
N ARG A 357 -0.75 -17.21 26.33
CA ARG A 357 0.33 -16.25 26.25
C ARG A 357 1.65 -16.94 26.51
N ILE A 358 2.63 -16.68 25.66
CA ILE A 358 4.01 -17.15 25.79
C ILE A 358 4.91 -15.92 25.80
N GLU A 359 5.71 -15.75 26.84
CA GLU A 359 6.64 -14.63 26.95
C GLU A 359 8.01 -15.09 27.40
N ARG A 360 9.06 -14.64 26.70
CA ARG A 360 10.44 -14.90 27.14
C ARG A 360 10.77 -13.99 28.32
N LYS A 361 11.24 -14.59 29.41
CA LYS A 361 11.75 -13.92 30.60
C LYS A 361 13.21 -14.30 30.80
N SER A 362 13.99 -13.37 31.35
CA SER A 362 15.32 -13.67 31.86
C SER A 362 15.21 -14.05 33.33
N ALA A 363 15.92 -15.10 33.73
CA ALA A 363 15.98 -15.55 35.12
C ALA A 363 16.71 -14.56 36.05
#